data_AF-A0A0F9D4F4-F1
#
_entry.id   AF-A0A0F9D4F4-F1
#
_cell.length_a   1.000
_cell.length_b   1.000
_cell.length_c   1.000
_cell.angle_alpha   90.00
_cell.angle_beta   90.00
_cell.angle_gamma   90.00
#
_symmetry.space_group_name_H-M   'P 1'
#
loop_
_entity.id
_entity.type
_entity.pdbx_description
1 polymer ?
#
loop_
_entity_poly.entity_id
_entity_poly.type
_entity_poly.pdbx_seq_one_letter_code
_entity_poly.pdbx_strand_id
1 'polypeptide(L)'
;MKKRGIIRSYSTGPYNKMNDTEQWIRISQGCPNRCDFCYEPPQMVLFHIPIIRRNLVKIMDMNLLAQEGNLTYIQWLGTQRVNKKVVHYELVCGIDHRFLTPVLAEALKKSRFQNIRLAWDFAYLDQFRIRKALKMLMAAGYK
;
A
#
# COMPACT_ATOMS: atom_id res chain seq x y z
N MET A 1 -26.14 -16.94 -15.18
CA MET A 1 -25.61 -17.10 -13.81
C MET A 1 -25.97 -15.87 -12.98
N LYS A 2 -26.87 -15.99 -12.00
CA LYS A 2 -27.10 -14.90 -11.02
C LYS A 2 -25.81 -14.72 -10.23
N LYS A 3 -25.18 -13.54 -10.30
CA LYS A 3 -24.02 -13.19 -9.46
C LYS A 3 -24.43 -13.42 -8.01
N ARG A 4 -23.79 -14.37 -7.33
CA ARG A 4 -23.94 -14.54 -5.87
C ARG A 4 -23.68 -13.17 -5.25
N GLY A 5 -24.69 -12.62 -4.61
CA GLY A 5 -24.70 -11.23 -4.14
C GLY A 5 -23.47 -10.96 -3.31
N ILE A 6 -22.68 -9.98 -3.72
CA ILE A 6 -21.68 -9.36 -2.86
C ILE A 6 -22.49 -8.73 -1.71
N ILE A 7 -22.41 -9.32 -0.51
CA ILE A 7 -23.20 -8.89 0.66
C ILE A 7 -22.79 -7.47 1.12
N ARG A 8 -21.59 -7.01 0.75
CA ARG A 8 -21.11 -5.64 1.00
C ARG A 8 -20.26 -5.12 -0.15
N SER A 9 -20.60 -3.96 -0.69
CA SER A 9 -19.77 -3.23 -1.66
C SER A 9 -18.35 -3.06 -1.12
N TYR A 10 -17.35 -3.15 -2.01
CA TYR A 10 -15.98 -2.84 -1.67
C TYR A 10 -15.86 -1.41 -1.11
N SER A 11 -15.06 -1.21 -0.07
CA SER A 11 -14.89 0.10 0.57
C SER A 11 -14.13 1.04 -0.37
N THR A 12 -14.74 2.14 -0.79
CA THR A 12 -14.15 3.17 -1.67
C THR A 12 -14.16 4.54 -0.99
N GLY A 13 -13.42 5.51 -1.53
CA GLY A 13 -13.35 6.88 -1.01
C GLY A 13 -12.41 7.05 0.20
N PRO A 14 -12.36 8.25 0.79
CA PRO A 14 -11.51 8.54 1.95
C PRO A 14 -11.78 7.58 3.12
N TYR A 15 -10.72 7.16 3.81
CA TYR A 15 -10.84 6.30 4.98
C TYR A 15 -9.97 6.86 6.12
N ASN A 16 -10.54 6.97 7.31
CA ASN A 16 -9.84 7.36 8.52
C ASN A 16 -10.57 6.80 9.75
N LYS A 17 -10.12 5.66 10.25
CA LYS A 17 -10.61 5.06 11.50
C LYS A 17 -9.43 4.74 12.40
N MET A 18 -9.67 4.59 13.70
CA MET A 18 -8.65 4.18 14.66
C MET A 18 -9.28 3.47 15.85
N ASN A 19 -8.48 2.63 16.51
CA ASN A 19 -8.77 2.08 17.83
C ASN A 19 -7.67 2.56 18.80
N ASP A 20 -7.45 1.86 19.90
CA ASP A 20 -6.44 2.22 20.89
C ASP A 20 -5.00 2.02 20.40
N THR A 21 -4.78 1.10 19.45
CA THR A 21 -3.43 0.67 19.04
C THR A 21 -3.03 1.16 17.65
N GLU A 22 -3.97 1.26 16.72
CA GLU A 22 -3.70 1.50 15.31
C GLU A 22 -4.71 2.43 14.64
N GLN A 23 -4.26 3.05 13.55
CA GLN A 23 -5.07 3.91 12.71
C GLN A 23 -5.05 3.39 11.28
N TRP A 24 -6.23 3.32 10.65
CA TRP A 24 -6.39 2.91 9.27
C TRP A 24 -6.73 4.13 8.44
N ILE A 25 -5.93 4.38 7.41
CA ILE A 25 -6.08 5.53 6.53
C ILE A 25 -6.13 5.08 5.07
N ARG A 26 -6.73 5.91 4.21
CA ARG A 26 -6.56 5.79 2.76
C ARG A 26 -5.99 7.10 2.22
N ILE A 27 -4.90 6.99 1.47
CA ILE A 27 -4.19 8.12 0.86
C ILE A 27 -4.62 8.25 -0.60
N SER A 28 -4.88 7.12 -1.25
CA SER A 28 -5.25 7.08 -2.65
C SER A 28 -6.22 5.95 -2.97
N GLN A 29 -6.85 6.08 -4.14
CA GLN A 29 -7.60 5.05 -4.80
C GLN A 29 -7.28 5.13 -6.30
N GLY A 30 -7.23 4.00 -6.95
CA GLY A 30 -6.98 3.89 -8.38
C GLY A 30 -5.82 2.96 -8.68
N CYS A 31 -5.94 2.16 -9.74
CA CYS A 31 -4.80 1.47 -10.32
C CYS A 31 -4.99 1.36 -11.83
N PRO A 32 -3.97 1.69 -12.66
CA PRO A 32 -4.10 1.58 -14.11
C PRO A 32 -4.23 0.13 -14.58
N ASN A 33 -3.88 -0.83 -13.73
CA ASN A 33 -4.00 -2.26 -14.03
C ASN A 33 -5.47 -2.69 -13.95
N ARG A 34 -6.02 -3.16 -15.07
CA ARG A 34 -7.39 -3.69 -15.18
C ARG A 34 -7.42 -5.20 -14.93
N CYS A 35 -6.93 -5.63 -13.77
CA CYS A 35 -6.89 -7.05 -13.41
C CYS A 35 -8.30 -7.61 -13.18
N ASP A 36 -8.59 -8.81 -13.69
CA ASP A 36 -9.94 -9.38 -13.76
C ASP A 36 -10.67 -9.51 -12.41
N PHE A 37 -9.92 -9.75 -11.33
CA PHE A 37 -10.46 -9.96 -9.98
C PHE A 37 -10.18 -8.78 -9.03
N CYS A 38 -9.64 -7.67 -9.55
CA CYS A 38 -9.32 -6.50 -8.74
C CYS A 38 -10.55 -5.62 -8.57
N TYR A 39 -10.82 -5.22 -7.33
CA TYR A 39 -11.89 -4.26 -7.00
C TYR A 39 -11.44 -2.81 -7.07
N GLU A 40 -10.14 -2.55 -7.31
CA GLU A 40 -9.62 -1.19 -7.43
C GLU A 40 -10.08 -0.58 -8.76
N PRO A 41 -10.73 0.59 -8.75
CA PRO A 41 -11.12 1.24 -9.98
C PRO A 41 -9.89 1.74 -10.76
N PRO A 42 -9.99 1.95 -12.07
CA PRO A 42 -8.90 2.51 -12.87
C PRO A 42 -8.70 4.02 -12.64
N GLN A 43 -9.71 4.70 -12.10
CA GLN A 43 -9.65 6.13 -11.85
C GLN A 43 -8.72 6.43 -10.66
N MET A 44 -7.67 7.20 -10.93
CA MET A 44 -6.71 7.67 -9.93
C MET A 44 -7.32 8.85 -9.17
N VAL A 45 -7.36 8.74 -7.85
CA VAL A 45 -7.89 9.74 -6.92
C VAL A 45 -6.96 9.80 -5.72
N LEU A 46 -6.48 11.00 -5.43
CA LEU A 46 -5.71 11.29 -4.22
C LEU A 46 -6.64 11.89 -3.16
N PHE A 47 -6.53 11.41 -1.93
CA PHE A 47 -7.27 11.93 -0.79
C PHE A 47 -6.37 12.77 0.10
N HIS A 48 -7.00 13.65 0.88
CA HIS A 48 -6.31 14.33 1.97
C HIS A 48 -5.83 13.31 3.00
N ILE A 49 -4.52 13.32 3.31
CA ILE A 49 -3.96 12.44 4.35
C ILE A 49 -4.45 12.96 5.71
N PRO A 50 -5.21 12.15 6.48
CA PRO A 50 -5.72 12.60 7.78
C PRO A 50 -4.60 12.76 8.80
N ILE A 51 -4.88 13.52 9.87
CA ILE A 51 -3.95 13.65 10.99
C ILE A 51 -3.63 12.28 11.57
N ILE A 52 -2.34 11.96 11.68
CA ILE A 52 -1.87 10.70 12.27
C ILE A 52 -1.87 10.81 13.79
N ARG A 53 -2.56 9.89 14.45
CA ARG A 53 -2.79 9.85 15.91
C ARG A 53 -2.31 8.55 16.56
N ARG A 54 -1.77 7.60 15.78
CA ARG A 54 -1.23 6.33 16.27
C ARG A 54 0.17 6.09 15.70
N ASN A 55 0.99 5.36 16.45
CA ASN A 55 2.33 4.99 16.02
C ASN A 55 2.33 3.77 15.09
N LEU A 56 1.19 3.08 14.93
CA LEU A 56 0.96 2.08 13.89
C LEU A 56 -0.15 2.57 12.96
N VAL A 57 0.16 2.66 11.67
CA VAL A 57 -0.77 3.11 10.63
C VAL A 57 -0.90 2.05 9.54
N LYS A 58 -2.13 1.62 9.29
CA LYS A 58 -2.48 0.69 8.22
C LYS A 58 -3.04 1.46 7.03
N ILE A 59 -2.37 1.37 5.90
CA ILE A 59 -2.76 2.05 4.66
C ILE A 59 -3.66 1.11 3.86
N MET A 60 -4.88 1.57 3.63
CA MET A 60 -6.00 0.86 3.00
C MET A 60 -6.03 1.03 1.48
N ASP A 61 -5.02 1.66 0.90
CA ASP A 61 -4.83 1.80 -0.54
C ASP A 61 -4.65 0.41 -1.14
N MET A 62 -5.32 0.13 -2.25
CA MET A 62 -5.13 -1.16 -2.94
C MET A 62 -3.79 -1.19 -3.69
N ASN A 63 -3.31 -0.03 -4.14
CA ASN A 63 -2.01 0.07 -4.80
C ASN A 63 -1.36 1.46 -4.63
N LEU A 64 -0.70 1.69 -3.50
CA LEU A 64 0.03 2.93 -3.23
C LEU A 64 1.15 3.19 -4.26
N LEU A 65 1.79 2.14 -4.77
CA LEU A 65 2.92 2.28 -5.71
C LEU A 65 2.46 2.68 -7.12
N ALA A 66 1.20 2.43 -7.48
CA ALA A 66 0.68 2.86 -8.77
C ALA A 66 0.41 4.37 -8.87
N GLN A 67 0.42 5.08 -7.73
CA GLN A 67 0.05 6.49 -7.68
C GLN A 67 1.15 7.42 -8.19
N GLU A 68 0.74 8.51 -8.81
CA GLU A 68 1.62 9.65 -9.03
C GLU A 68 2.07 10.25 -7.68
N GLY A 69 3.34 10.66 -7.59
CA GLY A 69 3.89 11.20 -6.35
C GLY A 69 4.07 10.17 -5.22
N ASN A 70 3.93 8.86 -5.49
CA ASN A 70 4.09 7.77 -4.51
C ASN A 70 5.33 7.93 -3.61
N LEU A 71 6.48 8.29 -4.18
CA LEU A 71 7.75 8.49 -3.47
C LEU A 71 7.65 9.63 -2.46
N THR A 72 7.07 10.76 -2.85
CA THR A 72 6.87 11.93 -2.00
C THR A 72 5.96 11.58 -0.83
N TYR A 73 4.87 10.85 -1.05
CA TYR A 73 3.98 10.42 0.03
C TYR A 73 4.67 9.45 0.99
N ILE A 74 5.39 8.46 0.46
CA ILE A 74 6.15 7.50 1.28
C ILE A 74 7.16 8.24 2.17
N GLN A 75 7.94 9.16 1.59
CA GLN A 75 8.92 9.95 2.33
C GLN A 75 8.28 10.87 3.39
N TRP A 76 7.18 11.53 3.04
CA TRP A 76 6.43 12.38 3.99
C TRP A 76 5.87 11.57 5.16
N LEU A 77 5.33 10.37 4.91
CA LEU A 77 4.90 9.45 5.97
C LEU A 77 6.09 9.08 6.88
N GLY A 78 7.27 8.89 6.28
CA GLY A 78 8.50 8.67 7.02
C GLY A 78 8.83 9.77 8.03
N THR A 79 8.43 11.03 7.83
CA THR A 79 8.76 12.12 8.76
C THR A 79 7.83 12.19 9.98
N GLN A 80 6.71 11.47 9.96
CA GLN A 80 5.65 11.62 10.95
C GLN A 80 6.04 11.05 12.31
N ARG A 81 5.60 11.76 13.35
CA ARG A 81 5.78 11.38 14.76
C ARG A 81 4.50 11.61 15.54
N VAL A 82 4.19 10.67 16.43
CA VAL A 82 3.09 10.77 17.39
C VAL A 82 3.68 10.56 18.78
N ASN A 83 3.37 11.47 19.72
CA ASN A 83 3.91 11.44 21.08
C ASN A 83 5.44 11.32 21.13
N LYS A 84 6.13 12.11 20.28
CA LYS A 84 7.60 12.11 20.07
C LYS A 84 8.18 10.78 19.54
N LYS A 85 7.38 9.74 19.36
CA LYS A 85 7.77 8.44 18.79
C LYS A 85 7.52 8.40 17.28
N VAL A 86 8.31 7.59 16.57
CA VAL A 86 8.15 7.38 15.13
C VAL A 86 6.85 6.64 14.82
N VAL A 87 6.36 6.79 13.59
CA VAL A 87 5.22 6.02 13.08
C VAL A 87 5.73 4.88 12.19
N HIS A 88 5.10 3.72 12.32
CA HIS A 88 5.29 2.52 11.49
C HIS A 88 4.07 2.32 10.60
N TYR A 89 4.32 1.82 9.40
CA TYR A 89 3.29 1.68 8.37
C TYR A 89 3.15 0.25 7.88
N GLU A 90 1.93 -0.16 7.60
CA GLU A 90 1.63 -1.42 6.93
C GLU A 90 0.71 -1.19 5.74
N LEU A 91 0.98 -1.87 4.63
CA LEU A 91 0.11 -1.87 3.46
C LEU A 91 -0.89 -3.01 3.59
N VAL A 92 -2.18 -2.71 3.66
CA VAL A 92 -3.22 -3.72 3.89
C VAL A 92 -3.45 -4.60 2.65
N CYS A 93 -3.27 -4.06 1.46
CA CYS A 93 -3.36 -4.83 0.21
C CYS A 93 -2.00 -5.30 -0.34
N GLY A 94 -0.90 -4.86 0.26
CA GLY A 94 0.46 -5.15 -0.23
C GLY A 94 0.90 -4.21 -1.35
N ILE A 95 1.93 -4.62 -2.09
CA ILE A 95 2.48 -3.91 -3.25
C ILE A 95 2.37 -4.75 -4.50
N ASP A 96 2.06 -4.09 -5.62
CA ASP A 96 2.18 -4.67 -6.95
C ASP A 96 3.63 -4.58 -7.41
N HIS A 97 4.24 -5.75 -7.64
CA HIS A 97 5.65 -5.87 -8.00
C HIS A 97 6.00 -5.16 -9.33
N ARG A 98 5.01 -4.84 -10.18
CA ARG A 98 5.21 -4.15 -11.46
C ARG A 98 5.60 -2.68 -11.28
N PHE A 99 5.19 -2.06 -10.18
CA PHE A 99 5.53 -0.67 -9.86
C PHE A 99 6.70 -0.54 -8.89
N LEU A 100 7.21 -1.64 -8.35
CA LEU A 100 8.34 -1.61 -7.43
C LEU A 100 9.65 -1.29 -8.17
N THR A 101 10.33 -0.25 -7.71
CA THR A 101 11.69 0.12 -8.12
C THR A 101 12.64 0.06 -6.92
N PRO A 102 13.97 0.02 -7.14
CA PRO A 102 14.94 0.08 -6.03
C PRO A 102 14.76 1.32 -5.16
N VAL A 103 14.47 2.48 -5.78
CA VAL A 103 14.21 3.75 -5.07
C VAL A 103 12.99 3.64 -4.17
N LEU A 104 11.90 3.05 -4.68
CA LEU A 104 10.68 2.86 -3.87
C LEU A 104 10.90 1.83 -2.76
N ALA A 105 11.63 0.75 -3.01
CA ALA A 105 11.95 -0.25 -1.99
C ALA A 105 12.74 0.38 -0.82
N GLU A 106 13.75 1.19 -1.14
CA GLU A 106 14.55 1.92 -0.15
C GLU A 106 13.71 2.96 0.59
N ALA A 107 12.87 3.72 -0.11
CA ALA A 107 12.00 4.72 0.49
C ALA A 107 11.00 4.10 1.46
N LEU A 108 10.37 2.97 1.09
CA LEU A 108 9.49 2.20 1.97
C LEU A 108 10.23 1.80 3.25
N LYS A 109 11.46 1.27 3.13
CA LYS A 109 12.24 0.83 4.30
C LYS A 109 12.58 2.01 5.21
N LYS A 110 13.16 3.08 4.66
CA LYS A 110 13.55 4.28 5.41
C LYS A 110 12.35 4.93 6.11
N SER A 111 11.18 4.83 5.48
CA SER A 111 9.90 5.36 5.99
C SER A 111 9.19 4.38 6.93
N ARG A 112 9.85 3.29 7.36
CA ARG A 112 9.35 2.33 8.36
C ARG A 112 8.07 1.61 7.93
N PHE A 113 7.92 1.35 6.63
CA PHE A 113 6.97 0.34 6.19
C PHE A 113 7.45 -1.04 6.63
N GLN A 114 6.53 -1.82 7.18
CA GLN A 114 6.78 -3.14 7.74
C GLN A 114 5.84 -4.16 7.10
N ASN A 115 6.17 -5.44 7.24
CA ASN A 115 5.33 -6.55 6.79
C ASN A 115 4.90 -6.40 5.32
N ILE A 116 5.87 -6.05 4.45
CA ILE A 116 5.64 -5.88 3.01
C ILE A 116 5.15 -7.21 2.42
N ARG A 117 3.99 -7.15 1.76
CA ARG A 117 3.39 -8.26 1.02
C ARG A 117 3.41 -7.94 -0.47
N LEU A 118 3.67 -8.93 -1.30
CA LEU A 118 3.65 -8.82 -2.76
C LEU A 118 2.35 -9.41 -3.30
N ALA A 119 1.68 -8.71 -4.20
CA ALA A 119 0.59 -9.28 -4.99
C ALA A 119 1.18 -10.29 -6.00
N TRP A 120 0.74 -11.55 -5.94
CA TRP A 120 1.15 -12.63 -6.85
C TRP A 120 -0.02 -13.59 -7.08
N ASP A 121 -0.97 -13.17 -7.91
CA ASP A 121 -2.27 -13.85 -8.01
C ASP A 121 -2.39 -14.82 -9.21
N PHE A 122 -1.50 -14.75 -10.19
CA PHE A 122 -1.73 -15.36 -11.51
C PHE A 122 -0.77 -16.50 -11.86
N ALA A 123 0.31 -16.22 -12.58
CA ALA A 123 1.09 -17.26 -13.21
C ALA A 123 2.30 -17.66 -12.36
N TYR A 124 2.57 -18.96 -12.31
CA TYR A 124 3.86 -19.47 -11.81
C TYR A 124 5.03 -18.84 -12.58
N LEU A 125 4.86 -18.55 -13.87
CA LEU A 125 5.87 -17.88 -14.70
C LEU A 125 6.23 -16.47 -14.21
N ASP A 126 5.36 -15.78 -13.47
CA ASP A 126 5.69 -14.49 -12.85
C ASP A 126 6.72 -14.63 -11.71
N GLN A 127 7.11 -15.85 -11.32
CA GLN A 127 8.14 -16.10 -10.31
C GLN A 127 9.44 -15.32 -10.55
N PHE A 128 9.82 -15.07 -11.81
CA PHE A 128 11.03 -14.30 -12.12
C PHE A 128 10.89 -12.83 -11.74
N ARG A 129 9.70 -12.25 -11.96
CA ARG A 129 9.37 -10.88 -11.56
C ARG A 129 9.26 -10.76 -10.05
N ILE A 130 8.64 -11.74 -9.41
CA ILE A 130 8.56 -11.82 -7.94
C ILE A 130 9.95 -11.95 -7.33
N ARG A 131 10.81 -12.83 -7.87
CA ARG A 131 12.21 -12.97 -7.41
C ARG A 131 12.99 -11.67 -7.59
N LYS A 132 12.76 -10.93 -8.68
CA LYS A 132 13.36 -9.60 -8.87
C LYS A 132 12.88 -8.62 -7.80
N ALA A 133 11.58 -8.60 -7.50
CA ALA A 133 11.01 -7.75 -6.44
C ALA A 133 11.56 -8.10 -5.05
N LEU A 134 11.66 -9.38 -4.72
CA LEU A 134 12.28 -9.86 -3.47
C LEU A 134 13.74 -9.39 -3.36
N LYS A 135 14.53 -9.52 -4.43
CA LYS A 135 15.91 -8.99 -4.44
C LYS A 135 15.97 -7.49 -4.16
N MET A 136 15.06 -6.70 -4.74
CA MET A 136 14.99 -5.25 -4.48
C MET A 136 14.63 -4.95 -3.02
N LEU A 137 13.66 -5.67 -2.44
CA LEU A 137 13.29 -5.51 -1.04
C LEU A 137 14.42 -5.95 -0.09
N MET A 138 15.07 -7.08 -0.37
CA MET A 138 16.21 -7.56 0.43
C MET A 138 17.39 -6.59 0.38
N ALA A 139 17.71 -6.05 -0.78
CA ALA A 139 18.75 -5.02 -0.94
C ALA A 139 18.41 -3.74 -0.16
N ALA A 140 17.12 -3.39 -0.05
CA ALA A 140 16.66 -2.29 0.80
C ALA A 140 16.66 -2.63 2.31
N GLY A 141 16.97 -3.87 2.71
CA GLY A 141 17.08 -4.28 4.12
C GLY A 141 15.81 -4.91 4.70
N TYR A 142 14.88 -5.38 3.87
CA TYR A 142 13.82 -6.29 4.31
C TYR A 142 14.35 -7.72 4.51
N LYS A 143 13.76 -8.46 5.44
CA LYS A 143 14.12 -9.84 5.79
C LYS A 143 12.93 -10.74 5.56
#